data_AF-A0A7C4MQG2-F1
#
_entry.id   AF-A0A7C4MQG2-F1
#
_cell.length_a   1.000
_cell.length_b   1.000
_cell.length_c   1.000
_cell.angle_alpha   90.00
_cell.angle_beta   90.00
_cell.angle_gamma   90.00
#
_symmetry.space_group_name_H-M   'P 1'
#
loop_
_entity.id
_entity.type
_entity.pdbx_description
1 polymer ?
#
loop_
_entity_poly.entity_id
_entity_poly.type
_entity_poly.pdbx_seq_one_letter_code
_entity_poly.pdbx_strand_id
1 'polypeptide(L)'
;MKGSQSCWKVIVAADQRRQRPKIENAIARRRREGGFTLIEVLMAAVILAVGLLGLAAMQTAAIKANYQAKKHTLAVALAETQLEAYRNMAYDSIPSGTITDTDVTSGDVGKFTRVVTIENDVPVAGVKTITVSVFWNDGKLRKATLKTIIGALTPN
;
A
#
# COMPACT_ATOMS: atom_id res chain seq x y z
N MET A 1 -16.48 52.96 -74.11
CA MET A 1 -15.27 52.97 -74.97
C MET A 1 -14.13 53.64 -74.21
N LYS A 2 -12.99 52.94 -74.16
CA LYS A 2 -11.60 53.41 -73.93
C LYS A 2 -11.30 54.29 -72.71
N GLY A 3 -10.41 53.76 -71.87
CA GLY A 3 -9.74 54.50 -70.81
C GLY A 3 -8.80 55.59 -71.33
N SER A 4 -8.38 56.45 -70.42
CA SER A 4 -7.26 57.38 -70.63
C SER A 4 -6.42 57.45 -69.37
N GLN A 5 -5.15 57.18 -69.58
CA GLN A 5 -4.05 57.25 -68.64
C GLN A 5 -3.75 58.69 -68.26
N SER A 6 -3.45 58.88 -66.98
CA SER A 6 -2.25 59.57 -66.48
C SER A 6 -2.01 61.05 -66.81
N CYS A 7 -1.18 61.64 -65.95
CA CYS A 7 -0.42 62.88 -66.20
C CYS A 7 -1.15 64.22 -66.00
N TRP A 8 -1.07 64.80 -64.79
CA TRP A 8 -0.20 65.94 -64.45
C TRP A 8 -0.66 66.70 -63.19
N LYS A 9 0.20 66.67 -62.17
CA LYS A 9 0.78 67.82 -61.46
C LYS A 9 -0.11 69.00 -60.99
N VAL A 10 -0.01 69.22 -59.66
CA VAL A 10 0.37 70.49 -58.99
C VAL A 10 -0.78 71.44 -58.64
N ILE A 11 -0.91 71.77 -57.34
CA ILE A 11 -0.82 73.12 -56.74
C ILE A 11 -0.98 73.03 -55.20
N VAL A 12 0.11 73.41 -54.52
CA VAL A 12 0.28 74.09 -53.22
C VAL A 12 -0.98 74.53 -52.45
N ALA A 13 -1.08 74.19 -51.15
CA ALA A 13 -1.31 75.16 -50.05
C ALA A 13 -1.50 74.48 -48.66
N ALA A 14 -0.55 74.75 -47.77
CA ALA A 14 -0.67 75.00 -46.33
C ALA A 14 -1.74 74.27 -45.47
N ASP A 15 -1.30 73.41 -44.54
CA ASP A 15 -1.58 73.57 -43.10
C ASP A 15 -0.59 72.72 -42.28
N GLN A 16 0.19 73.36 -41.42
CA GLN A 16 0.96 72.67 -40.37
C GLN A 16 0.21 72.79 -39.05
N ARG A 17 -0.45 71.72 -38.60
CA ARG A 17 -0.81 71.56 -37.19
C ARG A 17 -0.58 70.14 -36.66
N ARG A 18 0.44 70.07 -35.79
CA ARG A 18 0.72 69.12 -34.70
C ARG A 18 -0.39 68.11 -34.37
N GLN A 19 -0.02 66.83 -34.21
CA GLN A 19 0.05 66.16 -32.90
C GLN A 19 0.84 64.82 -32.95
N ARG A 20 1.82 64.72 -32.05
CA ARG A 20 2.59 63.52 -31.64
C ARG A 20 1.72 62.64 -30.69
N PRO A 21 2.19 61.51 -30.12
CA PRO A 21 3.17 60.49 -30.51
C PRO A 21 2.48 59.10 -30.54
N LYS A 22 3.17 57.99 -30.79
CA LYS A 22 3.65 57.09 -29.72
C LYS A 22 4.80 56.31 -30.33
N ILE A 23 6.01 56.59 -29.87
CA ILE A 23 7.08 55.61 -29.91
C ILE A 23 6.52 54.45 -29.10
N GLU A 24 5.99 53.45 -29.80
CA GLU A 24 5.49 52.24 -29.19
C GLU A 24 6.73 51.56 -28.63
N ASN A 25 7.03 51.89 -27.37
CA ASN A 25 8.04 51.24 -26.57
C ASN A 25 7.56 49.79 -26.42
N ALA A 26 7.82 48.96 -27.43
CA ALA A 26 7.90 47.54 -27.27
C ALA A 26 9.13 47.31 -26.39
N ILE A 27 8.96 47.51 -25.09
CA ILE A 27 9.83 46.95 -24.08
C ILE A 27 9.66 45.45 -24.30
N ALA A 28 10.52 44.89 -25.16
CA ALA A 28 10.73 43.46 -25.28
C ALA A 28 11.04 43.03 -23.85
N ARG A 29 10.02 42.48 -23.19
CA ARG A 29 10.08 41.96 -21.84
C ARG A 29 11.09 40.84 -21.95
N ARG A 30 12.37 41.14 -21.66
CA ARG A 30 13.42 40.12 -21.57
C ARG A 30 12.84 39.12 -20.57
N ARG A 31 12.36 37.98 -21.07
CA ARG A 31 12.10 36.83 -20.23
C ARG A 31 13.46 36.57 -19.61
N ARG A 32 13.62 36.93 -18.33
CA ARG A 32 14.78 36.49 -17.56
C ARG A 32 14.60 34.99 -17.46
N GLU A 33 15.20 34.28 -18.40
CA GLU A 33 15.48 32.86 -18.27
C GLU A 33 16.49 32.75 -17.13
N GLY A 34 15.97 32.70 -15.91
CA GLY A 34 16.77 32.40 -14.73
C GLY A 34 17.19 30.95 -14.83
N GLY A 35 18.44 30.71 -15.24
CA GLY A 35 19.04 29.38 -15.12
C GLY A 35 19.19 28.99 -13.65
N PHE A 36 19.25 27.68 -13.39
CA PHE A 36 19.47 27.15 -12.05
C PHE A 36 20.80 27.68 -11.49
N THR A 37 20.76 28.17 -10.26
CA THR A 37 21.99 28.59 -9.58
C THR A 37 22.71 27.34 -9.04
N LEU A 38 24.05 27.35 -8.96
CA LEU A 38 24.81 26.23 -8.39
C LEU A 38 24.34 25.90 -6.96
N ILE A 39 24.01 26.94 -6.18
CA ILE A 39 23.52 26.80 -4.81
C ILE A 39 22.13 26.14 -4.75
N GLU A 40 21.28 26.35 -5.76
CA GLU A 40 19.95 25.73 -5.83
C GLU A 40 20.06 24.22 -6.04
N VAL A 41 20.96 23.77 -6.92
CA VAL A 41 21.22 22.34 -7.13
C VAL A 41 21.83 21.70 -5.88
N LEU A 42 22.74 22.39 -5.19
CA LEU A 42 23.32 21.92 -3.94
C LEU A 42 22.26 21.78 -2.84
N MET A 43 21.40 22.78 -2.68
CA MET A 43 20.29 22.74 -1.72
C MET A 43 19.30 21.61 -2.05
N ALA A 44 18.94 21.44 -3.33
CA ALA A 44 18.09 20.34 -3.79
C ALA A 44 18.72 18.97 -3.52
N ALA A 45 20.03 18.81 -3.75
CA ALA A 45 20.75 17.57 -3.46
C ALA A 45 20.75 17.24 -1.96
N VAL A 46 20.91 18.24 -1.08
CA VAL A 46 20.84 18.04 0.38
C VAL A 46 19.44 17.60 0.81
N ILE A 47 18.39 18.28 0.33
CA ILE A 47 17.00 17.92 0.63
C ILE A 47 16.69 16.49 0.14
N LEU A 48 17.12 16.16 -1.08
CA LEU A 48 16.98 14.81 -1.64
C LEU A 48 17.69 13.76 -0.79
N ALA A 49 18.93 14.03 -0.36
CA ALA A 49 19.70 13.11 0.47
C ALA A 49 18.99 12.82 1.80
N VAL A 50 18.45 13.85 2.47
CA VAL A 50 17.66 13.68 3.70
C VAL A 50 16.39 12.88 3.43
N GLY A 51 15.70 13.14 2.31
CA GLY A 51 14.51 12.39 1.90
C GLY A 51 14.80 10.89 1.67
N LEU A 52 15.91 10.56 1.01
CA LEU A 52 16.31 9.18 0.76
C LEU A 52 16.64 8.40 2.04
N LEU A 53 17.22 9.04 3.05
CA LEU A 53 17.43 8.42 4.37
C LEU A 53 16.10 8.08 5.06
N GLY A 54 15.12 8.99 4.98
CA GLY A 54 13.77 8.72 5.47
C GLY A 54 13.10 7.54 4.77
N LEU A 55 13.22 7.46 3.44
CA LEU A 55 12.72 6.36 2.64
C LEU A 55 13.39 5.03 2.99
N ALA A 56 14.71 5.02 3.20
CA ALA A 56 15.44 3.82 3.61
C ALA A 56 14.94 3.28 4.95
N ALA A 57 14.72 4.15 5.94
CA ALA A 57 14.15 3.75 7.22
C ALA A 57 12.74 3.16 7.05
N MET A 58 11.89 3.79 6.24
CA MET A 58 10.54 3.29 5.95
C MET A 58 10.57 1.92 5.24
N GLN A 59 11.50 1.70 4.31
CA GLN A 59 11.65 0.44 3.60
C GLN A 59 11.91 -0.72 4.58
N THR A 60 12.79 -0.53 5.56
CA THR A 60 13.07 -1.56 6.58
C THR A 60 11.84 -1.85 7.45
N ALA A 61 11.09 -0.82 7.85
CA ALA A 61 9.87 -0.96 8.62
C ALA A 61 8.79 -1.73 7.83
N ALA A 62 8.63 -1.43 6.54
CA ALA A 62 7.70 -2.11 5.65
C ALA A 62 8.05 -3.61 5.49
N ILE A 63 9.33 -3.94 5.30
CA ILE A 63 9.79 -5.34 5.22
C ILE A 63 9.44 -6.10 6.51
N LYS A 64 9.72 -5.51 7.67
CA LYS A 64 9.40 -6.12 8.97
C LYS A 64 7.90 -6.32 9.15
N ALA A 65 7.09 -5.31 8.80
CA ALA A 65 5.63 -5.40 8.87
C ALA A 65 5.08 -6.50 7.94
N ASN A 66 5.59 -6.61 6.72
CA ASN A 66 5.21 -7.65 5.78
C ASN A 66 5.58 -9.05 6.28
N TYR A 67 6.76 -9.20 6.87
CA TYR A 67 7.18 -10.48 7.45
C TYR A 67 6.29 -10.90 8.63
N GLN A 68 5.90 -9.95 9.48
CA GLN A 68 4.94 -10.17 10.57
C GLN A 68 3.56 -10.58 10.05
N ALA A 69 3.04 -9.87 9.05
CA ALA A 69 1.78 -10.20 8.41
C ALA A 69 1.81 -11.61 7.80
N LYS A 70 2.91 -11.97 7.12
CA LYS A 70 3.10 -13.30 6.55
C LYS A 70 3.05 -14.41 7.62
N LYS A 71 3.74 -14.24 8.75
CA LYS A 71 3.68 -15.20 9.87
C LYS A 71 2.26 -15.35 10.41
N HIS A 72 1.54 -14.23 10.55
CA HIS A 72 0.16 -14.25 11.03
C HIS A 72 -0.76 -15.02 10.06
N THR A 73 -0.70 -14.72 8.76
CA THR A 73 -1.49 -15.42 7.74
C THR A 73 -1.19 -16.91 7.73
N LEU A 74 0.09 -17.30 7.83
CA LEU A 74 0.48 -18.72 7.89
C LEU A 74 -0.01 -19.41 9.17
N ALA A 75 0.03 -18.72 10.32
CA ALA A 75 -0.50 -19.27 11.57
C ALA A 75 -2.01 -19.51 11.50
N VAL A 76 -2.76 -18.61 10.86
CA VAL A 76 -4.20 -18.78 10.61
C VAL A 76 -4.43 -19.94 9.65
N ALA A 77 -3.71 -19.99 8.52
CA ALA A 77 -3.84 -21.09 7.56
C ALA A 77 -3.56 -22.46 8.20
N LEU A 78 -2.52 -22.57 9.04
CA LEU A 78 -2.22 -23.78 9.82
C LEU A 78 -3.36 -24.17 10.75
N ALA A 79 -4.00 -23.20 11.40
CA ALA A 79 -5.14 -23.45 12.27
C ALA A 79 -6.37 -23.89 11.47
N GLU A 80 -6.63 -23.26 10.32
CA GLU A 80 -7.72 -23.61 9.41
C GLU A 80 -7.56 -25.02 8.86
N THR A 81 -6.38 -25.38 8.33
CA THR A 81 -6.10 -26.73 7.82
C THR A 81 -6.33 -27.79 8.89
N GLN A 82 -5.93 -27.53 10.14
CA GLN A 82 -6.17 -28.45 11.25
C GLN A 82 -7.67 -28.56 11.60
N LEU A 83 -8.42 -27.45 11.56
CA LEU A 83 -9.86 -27.45 11.79
C LEU A 83 -10.63 -28.18 10.69
N GLU A 84 -10.22 -28.00 9.43
CA GLU A 84 -10.78 -28.72 8.29
C GLU A 84 -10.53 -30.23 8.39
N ALA A 85 -9.35 -30.63 8.86
CA ALA A 85 -9.06 -32.05 9.12
C ALA A 85 -10.06 -32.65 10.11
N TYR A 86 -10.39 -31.95 11.20
CA TYR A 86 -11.40 -32.42 12.16
C TYR A 86 -12.84 -32.35 11.61
N ARG A 87 -13.15 -31.36 10.76
CA ARG A 87 -14.46 -31.24 10.12
C ARG A 87 -14.73 -32.41 9.17
N ASN A 88 -13.68 -32.97 8.56
CA ASN A 88 -13.78 -34.11 7.66
C ASN A 88 -13.78 -35.46 8.39
N MET A 89 -13.58 -35.48 9.71
CA MET A 89 -13.66 -36.70 10.53
C MET A 89 -15.10 -36.96 10.98
N ALA A 90 -15.48 -38.22 11.12
CA ALA A 90 -16.74 -38.59 11.77
C ALA A 90 -16.73 -38.12 13.23
N TYR A 91 -17.88 -37.67 13.74
CA TYR A 91 -18.01 -37.09 15.09
C TYR A 91 -17.39 -37.96 16.18
N ASP A 92 -17.66 -39.27 16.16
CA ASP A 92 -17.16 -40.23 17.15
C ASP A 92 -15.65 -40.49 17.05
N SER A 93 -15.05 -40.21 15.90
CA SER A 93 -13.61 -40.38 15.65
C SER A 93 -12.77 -39.16 16.06
N ILE A 94 -13.41 -38.05 16.41
CA ILE A 94 -12.70 -36.85 16.87
C ILE A 94 -12.19 -37.09 18.30
N PRO A 95 -10.87 -37.09 18.53
CA PRO A 95 -10.29 -37.31 19.85
C PRO A 95 -10.65 -36.16 20.79
N SER A 96 -10.71 -36.44 22.09
CA SER A 96 -10.85 -35.39 23.12
C SER A 96 -9.52 -35.11 23.81
N GLY A 97 -9.40 -33.92 24.40
CA GLY A 97 -8.22 -33.50 25.16
C GLY A 97 -7.34 -32.49 24.41
N THR A 98 -6.11 -32.34 24.88
CA THR A 98 -5.15 -31.37 24.35
C THR A 98 -4.03 -32.06 23.58
N ILE A 99 -3.82 -31.64 22.33
CA ILE A 99 -2.76 -32.12 21.46
C ILE A 99 -1.84 -30.94 21.17
N THR A 100 -0.55 -31.10 21.45
CA THR A 100 0.47 -30.08 21.18
C THR A 100 1.43 -30.59 20.12
N ASP A 101 1.44 -29.92 18.98
CA ASP A 101 2.36 -30.13 17.89
C ASP A 101 3.42 -29.02 17.91
N THR A 102 4.69 -29.41 17.99
CA THR A 102 5.82 -28.49 18.10
C THR A 102 6.61 -28.52 16.81
N ASP A 103 7.21 -27.38 16.44
CA ASP A 103 8.02 -27.25 15.24
C ASP A 103 7.26 -27.48 13.93
N VAL A 104 5.98 -27.10 13.90
CA VAL A 104 5.18 -27.05 12.69
C VAL A 104 5.79 -26.03 11.74
N THR A 105 6.33 -26.48 10.63
CA THR A 105 6.92 -25.61 9.60
C THR A 105 5.89 -25.30 8.52
N SER A 106 5.81 -24.04 8.13
CA SER A 106 4.99 -23.61 6.98
C SER A 106 5.80 -22.64 6.13
N GLY A 107 6.46 -23.19 5.11
CA GLY A 107 7.45 -22.49 4.31
C GLY A 107 8.66 -22.02 5.12
N ASP A 108 9.40 -21.04 4.58
CA ASP A 108 10.68 -20.58 5.13
C ASP A 108 10.55 -19.47 6.20
N VAL A 109 9.36 -19.32 6.80
CA VAL A 109 9.05 -18.16 7.68
C VAL A 109 9.27 -18.47 9.17
N GLY A 110 9.76 -19.67 9.48
CA GLY A 110 10.10 -20.11 10.82
C GLY A 110 9.19 -21.22 11.34
N LYS A 111 9.38 -21.56 12.63
CA LYS A 111 8.68 -22.64 13.31
C LYS A 111 7.47 -22.11 14.08
N PHE A 112 6.39 -22.89 14.06
CA PHE A 112 5.15 -22.64 14.79
C PHE A 112 4.90 -23.78 15.78
N THR A 113 4.19 -23.47 16.87
CA THR A 113 3.66 -24.48 17.80
C THR A 113 2.15 -24.44 17.71
N ARG A 114 1.50 -25.56 17.42
CA ARG A 114 0.03 -25.67 17.34
C ARG A 114 -0.47 -26.45 18.56
N VAL A 115 -1.44 -25.88 19.27
CA VAL A 115 -2.12 -26.51 20.40
C VAL A 115 -3.60 -26.64 20.03
N VAL A 116 -4.08 -27.87 19.95
CA VAL A 116 -5.49 -28.19 19.74
C VAL A 116 -6.07 -28.62 21.07
N THR A 117 -7.21 -28.07 21.46
CA THR A 117 -7.97 -28.50 22.63
C THR A 117 -9.39 -28.85 22.20
N ILE A 118 -9.82 -30.07 22.51
CA ILE A 118 -11.10 -30.62 22.12
C ILE A 118 -11.88 -30.99 23.38
N GLU A 119 -13.00 -30.32 23.57
CA GLU A 119 -13.89 -30.49 24.71
C GLU A 119 -15.20 -31.11 24.23
N ASN A 120 -15.59 -32.23 24.85
CA ASN A 120 -16.88 -32.88 24.58
C ASN A 120 -17.98 -32.18 25.38
N ASP A 121 -19.17 -32.12 24.79
CA ASP A 121 -20.42 -31.67 25.43
C ASP A 121 -20.36 -30.22 25.96
N VAL A 122 -19.53 -29.40 25.33
CA VAL A 122 -19.38 -27.97 25.62
C VAL A 122 -19.80 -27.16 24.39
N PRO A 123 -20.74 -26.20 24.50
CA PRO A 123 -21.47 -25.80 25.71
C PRO A 123 -22.70 -26.67 26.03
N VAL A 124 -23.11 -27.57 25.12
CA VAL A 124 -24.29 -28.43 25.27
C VAL A 124 -23.94 -29.87 24.90
N ALA A 125 -24.74 -30.83 25.37
CA ALA A 125 -24.56 -32.23 25.00
C ALA A 125 -24.68 -32.46 23.49
N GLY A 126 -23.89 -33.40 22.95
CA GLY A 126 -23.93 -33.77 21.53
C GLY A 126 -23.10 -32.87 20.62
N VAL A 127 -22.30 -31.95 21.17
CA VAL A 127 -21.33 -31.16 20.40
C VAL A 127 -19.91 -31.29 20.96
N LYS A 128 -18.90 -31.14 20.11
CA LYS A 128 -17.50 -31.01 20.50
C LYS A 128 -17.02 -29.61 20.13
N THR A 129 -16.42 -28.90 21.09
CA THR A 129 -15.77 -27.62 20.85
C THR A 129 -14.28 -27.87 20.59
N ILE A 130 -13.81 -27.46 19.42
CA ILE A 130 -12.41 -27.57 19.01
C ILE A 130 -11.81 -26.17 18.99
N THR A 131 -10.77 -25.97 19.79
CA THR A 131 -10.00 -24.73 19.85
C THR A 131 -8.58 -25.01 19.35
N VAL A 132 -8.20 -24.39 18.24
CA VAL A 132 -6.85 -24.49 17.68
C VAL A 132 -6.12 -23.17 17.94
N SER A 133 -5.01 -23.23 18.67
CA SER A 133 -4.14 -22.09 18.96
C SER A 133 -2.78 -22.32 18.36
N VAL A 134 -2.32 -21.41 17.50
CA VAL A 134 -1.00 -21.45 16.88
C VAL A 134 -0.15 -20.33 17.46
N PHE A 135 1.06 -20.68 17.91
CA PHE A 135 2.02 -19.80 18.56
C PHE A 135 3.26 -19.63 17.69
N TRP A 136 3.81 -18.42 17.69
CA TRP A 136 5.10 -18.12 17.06
C TRP A 136 5.81 -17.00 17.81
N ASN A 137 7.12 -16.90 17.61
CA ASN A 137 7.95 -15.83 18.17
C ASN A 137 8.40 -14.86 17.07
N ASP A 138 8.20 -13.56 17.31
CA ASP A 138 8.72 -12.48 16.48
C ASP A 138 9.34 -11.35 17.33
N GLY A 139 10.15 -11.74 18.33
CA GLY A 139 10.67 -10.87 19.38
C GLY A 139 9.72 -10.69 20.57
N LYS A 140 8.45 -11.08 20.40
CA LYS A 140 7.45 -11.32 21.44
C LYS A 140 6.67 -12.58 21.08
N LEU A 141 6.22 -13.32 22.08
CA LEU A 141 5.33 -14.46 21.85
C LEU A 141 3.99 -13.96 21.31
N ARG A 142 3.56 -14.52 20.17
CA ARG A 142 2.29 -14.23 19.50
C ARG A 142 1.44 -15.49 19.43
N LYS A 143 0.13 -15.29 19.35
CA LYS A 143 -0.86 -16.36 19.25
C LYS A 143 -1.96 -15.98 18.27
N ALA A 144 -2.37 -16.92 17.42
CA ALA A 144 -3.62 -16.90 16.67
C ALA A 144 -4.49 -18.06 17.16
N THR A 145 -5.78 -17.81 17.42
CA THR A 145 -6.69 -18.85 17.91
C THR A 145 -7.94 -18.87 17.04
N LEU A 146 -8.30 -20.06 16.57
CA LEU A 146 -9.56 -20.35 15.91
C LEU A 146 -10.35 -21.34 16.76
N LYS A 147 -11.67 -21.17 16.78
CA LYS A 147 -12.59 -22.04 17.51
C LYS A 147 -13.72 -22.46 16.58
N THR A 148 -14.07 -23.74 16.61
CA THR A 148 -15.24 -24.29 15.91
C THR A 148 -15.99 -25.25 16.82
N ILE A 149 -17.26 -25.47 16.52
CA ILE A 149 -18.11 -26.47 17.17
C ILE A 149 -18.55 -27.47 16.11
N ILE A 150 -18.51 -28.76 16.41
CA ILE A 150 -18.97 -29.85 15.55
C ILE A 150 -20.03 -30.63 16.32
N GLY A 151 -21.19 -30.88 15.71
CA GLY A 151 -22.29 -31.65 16.31
C GLY A 151 -22.39 -33.08 15.77
N ALA A 152 -23.00 -33.97 16.54
CA ALA A 152 -23.36 -35.30 16.07
C ALA A 152 -24.49 -35.22 15.02
N LEU A 153 -24.38 -35.97 13.92
CA LEU A 153 -25.39 -36.01 12.85
C LEU A 153 -26.61 -36.89 13.18
N THR A 154 -26.55 -37.63 14.28
CA THR A 154 -27.69 -38.39 14.82
C THR A 154 -27.95 -37.92 16.25
N PRO A 155 -29.13 -37.37 16.55
CA PRO A 155 -29.50 -37.10 17.93
C PRO A 155 -29.70 -38.47 18.62
N ASN A 156 -29.01 -38.67 19.75
CA ASN A 156 -29.28 -39.76 20.67
C ASN A 156 -30.53 -39.43 21.49
#